data_AF-A0A1Z8AMQ4-F1
#
_entry.id   AF-A0A1Z8AMQ4-F1
#
_cell.length_a   1.000
_cell.length_b   1.000
_cell.length_c   1.000
_cell.angle_alpha   90.00
_cell.angle_beta   90.00
_cell.angle_gamma   90.00
#
_symmetry.space_group_name_H-M   'P 1'
#
loop_
_entity.id
_entity.type
_entity.pdbx_description
1 polymer ?
#
loop_
_entity_poly.entity_id
_entity_poly.type
_entity_poly.pdbx_seq_one_letter_code
_entity_poly.pdbx_strand_id
1 'polypeptide(L)'
;MKNIKFLLPVLFAFFIFSCATVEDYATKKWKGKTKSELVKKKGEPLAIRQEEEVEIYVYSRAFRNTDGYSSTRVGEAYYIKNNIVYKVIQERLPEDK
;
A
#
# COMPACT_ATOMS: atom_id res chain seq x y z
N MET A 1 -43.78 -15.72 27.20
CA MET A 1 -42.59 -16.51 26.82
C MET A 1 -42.65 -16.69 25.29
N LYS A 2 -41.73 -16.28 24.44
CA LYS A 2 -40.27 -16.12 24.53
C LYS A 2 -39.82 -14.85 23.80
N ASN A 3 -38.79 -14.21 24.36
CA ASN A 3 -38.14 -13.02 23.85
C ASN A 3 -37.39 -13.31 22.54
N ILE A 4 -37.89 -12.80 21.41
CA ILE A 4 -37.08 -12.66 20.18
C ILE A 4 -36.78 -11.16 20.05
N LYS A 5 -35.79 -10.69 20.79
CA LYS A 5 -35.31 -9.29 20.74
C LYS A 5 -33.78 -9.19 20.71
N PHE A 6 -33.07 -10.23 20.27
CA PHE A 6 -31.61 -10.28 20.41
C PHE A 6 -30.83 -10.78 19.18
N LEU A 7 -31.46 -10.86 18.01
CA LEU A 7 -30.76 -11.34 16.79
C LEU A 7 -30.19 -10.23 15.91
N LEU A 8 -30.60 -8.96 16.11
CA LEU A 8 -30.15 -7.83 15.29
C LEU A 8 -28.72 -7.33 15.56
N PRO A 9 -28.18 -7.30 16.80
CA PRO A 9 -26.86 -6.72 17.03
C PRO A 9 -25.69 -7.60 16.54
N VAL A 10 -25.92 -8.90 16.34
CA VAL A 10 -24.90 -9.84 15.84
C VAL A 10 -24.61 -9.61 14.34
N LEU A 11 -25.64 -9.30 13.55
CA LEU A 11 -25.48 -8.98 12.12
C LEU A 11 -24.80 -7.62 11.90
N PHE A 12 -25.03 -6.66 12.81
CA PHE A 12 -24.39 -5.34 12.72
C PHE A 12 -22.89 -5.40 13.02
N ALA A 13 -22.45 -6.27 13.95
CA ALA A 13 -21.04 -6.49 14.24
C ALA A 13 -20.26 -7.03 13.02
N PHE A 14 -20.88 -7.85 12.16
CA PHE A 14 -20.27 -8.35 10.93
C PHE A 14 -19.97 -7.24 9.89
N PHE A 15 -20.77 -6.17 9.89
CA PHE A 15 -20.60 -5.06 8.94
C PHE A 15 -19.44 -4.14 9.29
N ILE A 16 -19.13 -3.98 10.59
CA ILE A 16 -18.07 -3.07 11.06
C ILE A 16 -16.66 -3.64 10.80
N PHE A 17 -16.51 -4.97 10.78
CA PHE A 17 -15.24 -5.62 10.45
C PHE A 17 -14.91 -5.63 8.95
N SER A 18 -15.88 -5.41 8.07
CA SER A 18 -15.61 -5.33 6.61
C SER A 18 -15.08 -3.97 6.17
N CYS A 19 -15.06 -2.95 7.06
CA CYS A 19 -14.37 -1.68 6.83
C CYS A 19 -12.94 -1.71 7.40
N ALA A 20 -12.37 -2.90 7.61
CA ALA A 20 -10.92 -3.04 7.64
C ALA A 20 -10.41 -2.73 6.23
N THR A 21 -10.16 -1.44 5.97
CA THR A 21 -9.36 -0.94 4.85
C THR A 21 -8.30 -1.98 4.54
N VAL A 22 -8.39 -2.60 3.37
CA VAL A 22 -7.43 -3.62 2.92
C VAL A 22 -6.09 -2.92 2.84
N GLU A 23 -5.37 -2.89 3.96
CA GLU A 23 -4.08 -2.25 4.07
C GLU A 23 -3.17 -3.07 3.18
N ASP A 24 -2.77 -2.49 2.05
CA ASP A 24 -2.02 -3.17 1.00
C ASP A 24 -0.82 -3.89 1.65
N TYR A 25 -0.57 -5.14 1.23
CA TYR A 25 0.55 -5.94 1.71
C TYR A 25 1.88 -5.17 1.63
N ALA A 26 2.05 -4.31 0.62
CA ALA A 26 3.20 -3.44 0.51
C ALA A 26 3.28 -2.40 1.65
N THR A 27 2.14 -1.78 2.02
CA THR A 27 2.08 -0.87 3.16
C THR A 27 2.42 -1.59 4.45
N LYS A 28 1.85 -2.78 4.72
CA LYS A 28 2.18 -3.56 5.94
C LYS A 28 3.67 -3.89 6.06
N LYS A 29 4.34 -4.16 4.94
CA LYS A 29 5.75 -4.55 4.92
C LYS A 29 6.71 -3.37 5.18
N TRP A 30 6.35 -2.18 4.73
CA TRP A 30 7.27 -1.04 4.70
C TRP A 30 6.91 0.09 5.66
N LYS A 31 5.67 0.14 6.15
CA LYS A 31 5.26 1.13 7.15
C LYS A 31 6.16 1.05 8.40
N GLY A 32 6.67 2.18 8.85
CA GLY A 32 7.61 2.29 9.96
C GLY A 32 9.08 2.04 9.59
N LYS A 33 9.38 1.61 8.36
CA LYS A 33 10.75 1.49 7.88
C LYS A 33 11.34 2.84 7.49
N THR A 34 12.64 2.96 7.64
CA THR A 34 13.35 4.20 7.30
C THR A 34 13.54 4.33 5.79
N LYS A 35 13.62 5.58 5.32
CA LYS A 35 14.01 5.94 3.95
C LYS A 35 15.32 5.25 3.54
N SER A 36 16.30 5.21 4.43
CA SER A 36 17.60 4.58 4.16
C SER A 36 17.48 3.05 3.98
N GLU A 37 16.67 2.36 4.77
CA GLU A 37 16.39 0.93 4.58
C GLU A 37 15.69 0.67 3.24
N LEU A 38 14.77 1.55 2.85
CA LEU A 38 14.07 1.47 1.56
C LEU A 38 15.05 1.55 0.40
N VAL A 39 15.87 2.59 0.35
CA VAL A 39 16.88 2.81 -0.71
C VAL A 39 17.92 1.69 -0.71
N LYS A 40 18.40 1.25 0.47
CA LYS A 40 19.37 0.14 0.56
C LYS A 40 18.85 -1.16 -0.06
N LYS A 41 17.54 -1.42 0.07
CA LYS A 41 16.94 -2.70 -0.35
C LYS A 41 16.35 -2.65 -1.76
N LYS A 42 15.86 -1.49 -2.20
CA LYS A 42 15.26 -1.33 -3.54
C LYS A 42 16.17 -0.62 -4.55
N GLY A 43 17.25 -0.01 -4.09
CA GLY A 43 18.08 0.89 -4.89
C GLY A 43 17.47 2.30 -5.00
N GLU A 44 17.97 3.04 -6.00
CA GLU A 44 17.48 4.37 -6.32
C GLU A 44 16.05 4.33 -6.87
N PRO A 45 15.16 5.26 -6.45
CA PRO A 45 13.82 5.38 -7.01
C PRO A 45 13.87 5.86 -8.47
N LEU A 46 12.84 5.51 -9.25
CA LEU A 46 12.67 6.00 -10.62
C LEU A 46 12.31 7.48 -10.66
N ALA A 47 11.52 7.92 -9.68
CA ALA A 47 11.15 9.32 -9.52
C ALA A 47 11.03 9.65 -8.04
N ILE A 48 11.39 10.88 -7.70
CA ILE A 48 11.21 11.46 -6.38
C ILE A 48 10.30 12.67 -6.58
N ARG A 49 9.17 12.69 -5.87
CA ARG A 49 8.26 13.84 -5.81
C ARG A 49 8.26 14.37 -4.38
N GLN A 50 8.01 15.66 -4.23
CA GLN A 50 7.90 16.27 -2.92
C GLN A 50 6.58 17.05 -2.86
N GLU A 51 5.77 16.70 -1.87
CA GLU A 51 4.46 17.31 -1.61
C GLU A 51 4.44 17.76 -0.15
N GLU A 52 4.52 19.07 0.06
CA GLU A 52 4.60 19.68 1.40
C GLU A 52 5.76 19.08 2.22
N GLU A 53 5.46 18.41 3.34
CA GLU A 53 6.42 17.74 4.24
C GLU A 53 6.64 16.26 3.90
N VAL A 54 6.10 15.79 2.77
CA VAL A 54 6.11 14.38 2.37
C VAL A 54 6.95 14.20 1.12
N GLU A 55 7.93 13.31 1.21
CA GLU A 55 8.67 12.82 0.04
C GLU A 55 8.02 11.54 -0.49
N ILE A 56 7.86 11.45 -1.81
CA ILE A 56 7.22 10.33 -2.48
C ILE A 56 8.24 9.67 -3.40
N TYR A 57 8.63 8.46 -3.05
CA TYR A 57 9.61 7.66 -3.79
C TYR A 57 8.88 6.65 -4.67
N VAL A 58 9.10 6.72 -5.98
CA VAL A 58 8.39 5.87 -6.95
C VAL A 58 9.32 4.77 -7.44
N TYR A 59 8.89 3.52 -7.34
CA TYR A 59 9.63 2.36 -7.82
C TYR A 59 8.80 1.56 -8.82
N SER A 60 9.43 0.97 -9.83
CA SER A 60 8.76 -0.06 -10.63
C SER A 60 8.85 -1.43 -9.97
N ARG A 61 7.74 -2.15 -9.94
CA ARG A 61 7.71 -3.57 -9.60
C ARG A 61 7.16 -4.36 -10.77
N ALA A 62 7.95 -5.32 -11.25
CA ALA A 62 7.50 -6.29 -12.22
C ALA A 62 6.80 -7.45 -11.49
N PHE A 63 5.55 -7.70 -11.83
CA PHE A 63 4.86 -8.94 -11.52
C PHE A 63 5.01 -9.88 -12.71
N ARG A 64 5.49 -11.09 -12.44
CA ARG A 64 5.37 -12.18 -13.41
C ARG A 64 3.93 -12.66 -13.33
N ASN A 65 3.19 -12.56 -14.42
CA ASN A 65 1.84 -13.10 -14.46
C ASN A 65 1.93 -14.62 -14.38
N THR A 66 0.83 -15.25 -13.95
CA THR A 66 0.71 -16.70 -13.74
C THR A 66 0.95 -17.50 -15.01
N ASP A 67 0.83 -16.86 -16.18
CA ASP A 67 1.15 -17.43 -17.48
C ASP A 67 2.66 -17.60 -17.71
N GLY A 68 3.53 -16.94 -16.93
CA GLY A 68 4.98 -16.99 -17.06
C GLY A 68 5.57 -16.23 -18.25
N TYR A 69 4.72 -15.81 -19.19
CA TYR A 69 5.11 -15.15 -20.44
C TYR A 69 4.94 -13.63 -20.39
N SER A 70 4.01 -13.13 -19.58
CA SER A 70 3.77 -11.69 -19.48
C SER A 70 4.23 -11.13 -18.13
N SER A 71 4.89 -9.97 -18.18
CA SER A 71 5.25 -9.23 -16.98
C SER A 71 4.49 -7.92 -16.94
N THR A 72 3.67 -7.73 -15.92
CA THR A 72 3.00 -6.45 -15.68
C THR A 72 3.92 -5.60 -14.81
N ARG A 73 4.31 -4.42 -15.29
CA ARG A 73 5.03 -3.43 -14.47
C ARG A 73 4.02 -2.48 -13.85
N VAL A 74 4.07 -2.34 -12.54
CA VAL A 74 3.30 -1.32 -11.81
C VAL A 74 4.24 -0.37 -11.08
N GLY A 75 3.79 0.85 -10.82
CA GLY A 75 4.47 1.78 -9.94
C GLY A 75 4.07 1.52 -8.50
N GLU A 76 5.03 1.58 -7.58
CA GLU A 76 4.79 1.63 -6.15
C GLU A 76 5.32 2.96 -5.62
N ALA A 77 4.41 3.80 -5.12
CA ALA A 77 4.70 5.09 -4.49
C ALA A 77 4.86 4.91 -2.98
N TYR A 78 6.01 5.32 -2.44
CA TYR A 78 6.34 5.26 -1.03
C TYR A 78 6.29 6.67 -0.45
N TYR A 79 5.29 6.93 0.39
CA TYR A 79 5.14 8.22 1.07
C TYR A 79 5.98 8.19 2.35
N ILE A 80 6.91 9.13 2.43
CA ILE A 80 7.93 9.23 3.47
C ILE A 80 7.72 10.55 4.19
N LYS A 81 7.50 10.49 5.50
CA LYS A 81 7.43 11.66 6.38
C LYS A 81 8.42 11.46 7.51
N ASN A 82 9.22 12.48 7.83
CA ASN A 82 10.27 12.40 8.87
C ASN A 82 11.22 11.20 8.68
N ASN A 83 11.65 10.94 7.44
CA ASN A 83 12.48 9.78 7.05
C ASN A 83 11.85 8.40 7.30
N ILE A 84 10.55 8.32 7.57
CA ILE A 84 9.83 7.06 7.81
C ILE A 84 8.75 6.87 6.75
N VAL A 85 8.71 5.68 6.15
CA VAL A 85 7.62 5.28 5.25
C VAL A 85 6.35 5.12 6.08
N TYR A 86 5.30 5.85 5.74
CA TYR A 86 4.01 5.76 6.45
C TYR A 86 2.87 5.21 5.58
N LYS A 87 3.03 5.26 4.25
CA LYS A 87 2.03 4.76 3.30
C LYS A 87 2.70 4.28 2.01
N VAL A 88 2.18 3.19 1.44
CA VAL A 88 2.58 2.71 0.11
C VAL A 88 1.33 2.55 -0.75
N ILE A 89 1.34 3.11 -1.95
CA ILE A 89 0.23 3.03 -2.90
C ILE A 89 0.75 2.48 -4.22
N GLN A 90 -0.05 1.63 -4.88
CA GLN A 90 0.22 1.27 -6.26
C GLN A 90 -0.30 2.38 -7.18
N GLU A 91 0.57 2.90 -8.04
CA GLU A 91 0.22 3.93 -9.00
C GLU A 91 0.68 3.54 -10.41
N ARG A 92 0.19 4.26 -11.41
CA ARG A 92 0.69 4.11 -12.78
C ARG A 92 2.14 4.61 -12.83
N LEU A 93 3.00 3.88 -13.53
CA LEU A 93 4.37 4.33 -13.74
C LEU A 93 4.37 5.69 -14.46
N PRO A 94 5.30 6.60 -14.12
CA PRO A 94 5.51 7.79 -14.93
C PRO A 94 5.83 7.34 -16.35
N GLU A 95 5.09 7.84 -17.34
CA GLU A 95 5.38 7.58 -18.74
C GLU A 95 6.75 8.22 -19.05
N ASP A 96 7.70 7.41 -19.53
CA ASP A 96 8.97 7.91 -20.07
C ASP A 96 8.63 8.93 -21.18
N LYS A 97 8.97 10.20 -20.95
CA LYS A 97 8.83 11.28 -21.95
C LYS A 97 9.92 11.20 -23.00
#